data_AF-A0A754AEQ3-F1
#
_entry.id   AF-A0A754AEQ3-F1
#
_cell.length_a   1.000
_cell.length_b   1.000
_cell.length_c   1.000
_cell.angle_alpha   90.00
_cell.angle_beta   90.00
_cell.angle_gamma   90.00
#
_symmetry.space_group_name_H-M   'P 1'
#
loop_
_entity.id
_entity.type
_entity.pdbx_description
1 polymer ?
#
loop_
_entity_poly.entity_id
_entity_poly.type
_entity_poly.pdbx_seq_one_letter_code
_entity_poly.pdbx_strand_id
1 'polypeptide(L)' 'MTPREIELLTIAKLEHDGHQLEPLELRELKRQLAEGTALSRRYREMMTGPAYRWNKPSPRRAR' A
#
# COMPACT_ATOMS: atom_id res chain seq x y z
N MET A 1 -6.75 -1.34 7.03
CA MET A 1 -6.68 0.11 6.85
C MET A 1 -6.94 0.44 5.40
N THR A 2 -7.98 1.20 5.09
CA THR A 2 -8.33 1.61 3.72
C THR A 2 -7.58 2.90 3.34
N PRO A 3 -7.34 3.18 2.04
CA PRO A 3 -6.77 4.46 1.63
C PRO A 3 -7.56 5.67 2.13
N ARG A 4 -8.89 5.53 2.30
CA ARG A 4 -9.74 6.57 2.89
C ARG A 4 -9.45 6.80 4.38
N GLU A 5 -9.22 5.74 5.15
CA GLU A 5 -8.82 5.85 6.56
C GLU A 5 -7.43 6.49 6.70
N ILE A 6 -6.48 6.15 5.82
CA ILE A 6 -5.16 6.78 5.77
C ILE A 6 -5.29 8.27 5.46
N GLU A 7 -6.11 8.64 4.46
CA GLU A 7 -6.40 10.03 4.11
C GLU A 7 -6.90 10.81 5.34
N LEU A 8 -7.93 10.29 6.01
CA LEU A 8 -8.54 10.95 7.17
C LEU A 8 -7.56 11.12 8.33
N LEU A 9 -6.77 10.09 8.63
CA LEU A 9 -5.77 10.16 9.70
C LEU A 9 -4.60 11.09 9.36
N THR A 10 -4.22 11.15 8.08
CA THR A 10 -3.18 12.07 7.62
C THR A 10 -3.65 13.52 7.72
N ILE A 11 -4.88 13.82 7.27
CA ILE A 11 -5.49 15.14 7.42
C ILE A 11 -5.59 15.52 8.90
N ALA A 12 -6.14 14.63 9.74
CA ALA A 12 -6.29 14.89 11.17
C ALA A 12 -4.93 15.16 11.87
N LYS A 13 -3.87 14.45 11.46
CA LYS A 13 -2.53 14.68 11.98
C LYS A 13 -1.97 16.04 11.54
N LEU A 14 -2.13 16.40 10.27
CA LEU A 14 -1.68 17.68 9.74
C LEU A 14 -2.40 18.85 10.39
N GLU A 15 -3.71 18.76 10.55
CA GLU A 15 -4.52 19.77 11.27
C GLU A 15 -4.10 19.88 12.74
N HIS A 16 -3.84 18.76 13.41
CA HIS A 16 -3.33 18.74 14.79
C HIS A 16 -1.96 19.42 14.92
N ASP A 17 -1.09 19.25 13.92
CA ASP A 17 0.22 19.89 13.86
C ASP A 17 0.16 21.37 13.44
N GLY A 18 -1.05 21.91 13.24
CA GLY A 18 -1.29 23.32 12.91
C GLY A 18 -1.21 23.63 11.41
N HIS A 19 -1.16 22.61 10.54
CA HIS A 19 -1.20 22.80 9.10
C HIS A 19 -2.65 22.99 8.62
N GLN A 20 -2.86 24.01 7.79
CA GLN A 20 -4.07 24.12 6.98
C GLN A 20 -3.74 23.64 5.58
N LEU A 21 -4.44 22.59 5.13
CA LEU A 21 -4.24 22.04 3.80
C LEU A 21 -4.99 22.89 2.77
N GLU A 22 -4.23 23.43 1.82
CA GLU A 22 -4.81 24.09 0.66
C GLU A 22 -5.50 23.06 -0.26
N PRO A 23 -6.50 23.46 -1.06
CA PRO A 23 -7.20 22.55 -1.96
C PRO A 23 -6.28 21.79 -2.92
N LEU A 24 -5.16 22.40 -3.32
CA LEU A 24 -4.13 21.78 -4.16
C LEU A 24 -3.40 20.66 -3.42
N GLU A 25 -3.01 20.89 -2.17
CA GLU A 25 -2.31 19.92 -1.34
C GLU A 25 -3.20 18.72 -1.03
N LEU A 26 -4.49 18.97 -0.76
CA LEU A 26 -5.47 17.90 -0.57
C LEU A 26 -5.64 17.04 -1.83
N ARG A 27 -5.62 17.66 -3.02
CA ARG A 27 -5.69 16.93 -4.29
C ARG A 27 -4.43 16.09 -4.52
N GLU A 28 -3.27 16.63 -4.22
CA GLU A 28 -1.99 15.93 -4.36
C GLU A 28 -1.89 14.75 -3.39
N LEU A 29 -2.29 14.94 -2.12
CA LEU A 29 -2.37 13.87 -1.13
C LEU A 29 -3.29 12.72 -1.60
N LYS A 30 -4.45 13.05 -2.15
CA LYS A 30 -5.36 12.04 -2.74
C LYS A 30 -4.73 11.31 -3.92
N ARG A 31 -4.00 12.02 -4.80
CA ARG A 31 -3.28 11.42 -5.93
C ARG A 31 -2.24 10.42 -5.45
N GLN A 32 -1.41 10.81 -4.48
CA GLN A 32 -0.36 9.95 -3.92
C GLN A 32 -0.94 8.70 -3.25
N LEU A 33 -2.04 8.83 -2.51
CA LEU A 33 -2.71 7.68 -1.91
C LEU A 33 -3.25 6.71 -2.97
N ALA A 34 -3.86 7.23 -4.04
CA ALA A 34 -4.33 6.41 -5.15
C ALA A 34 -3.17 5.66 -5.82
N GLU A 35 -2.06 6.34 -6.11
CA GLU A 35 -0.85 5.74 -6.67
C GLU A 35 -0.27 4.66 -5.75
N GLY A 36 -0.17 4.93 -4.45
CA GLY A 36 0.29 3.99 -3.44
C GLY A 36 -0.56 2.72 -3.37
N THR A 37 -1.89 2.85 -3.53
CA THR A 37 -2.78 1.67 -3.55
C THR A 37 -2.57 0.82 -4.80
N ALA A 38 -2.39 1.45 -5.96
CA ALA A 38 -2.11 0.75 -7.21
C ALA A 38 -0.76 0.02 -7.13
N LEU A 39 0.26 0.65 -6.57
CA LEU A 39 1.57 0.04 -6.34
C LEU A 39 1.47 -1.14 -5.37
N SER A 40 0.77 -0.96 -4.25
CA SER A 40 0.57 -2.03 -3.25
C SER A 40 -0.16 -3.23 -3.83
N ARG A 41 -1.16 -3.00 -4.69
CA ARG A 41 -1.87 -4.06 -5.39
C ARG A 41 -0.94 -4.83 -6.34
N ARG A 42 -0.19 -4.13 -7.19
CA ARG A 42 0.78 -4.75 -8.10
C ARG A 42 1.84 -5.55 -7.35
N TYR A 43 2.33 -4.99 -6.24
CA TYR A 43 3.28 -5.69 -5.37
C TYR A 43 2.68 -6.97 -4.80
N ARG A 44 1.43 -6.91 -4.29
CA ARG A 44 0.72 -8.09 -3.79
C ARG A 44 0.55 -9.14 -4.88
N GLU A 45 0.10 -8.75 -6.07
CA GLU A 45 -0.05 -9.64 -7.23
C GLU A 45 1.27 -10.33 -7.57
N MET A 46 2.37 -9.57 -7.63
CA MET A 46 3.73 -10.09 -7.85
C MET A 46 4.13 -11.11 -6.78
N MET A 47 3.96 -10.78 -5.49
CA MET A 47 4.34 -11.65 -4.37
C MET A 47 3.48 -12.92 -4.28
N THR A 48 2.24 -12.87 -4.76
CA THR A 48 1.37 -14.06 -4.87
C THR A 48 1.62 -14.90 -6.12
N GLY A 49 2.47 -14.42 -7.03
CA GLY A 49 2.80 -15.11 -8.27
C GLY A 49 3.58 -16.41 -8.05
N PRO A 50 3.54 -17.35 -9.00
CA PRO A 50 4.20 -18.65 -8.90
C PRO A 50 5.73 -18.53 -8.77
N ALA A 51 6.33 -17.46 -9.29
CA ALA A 51 7.76 -17.18 -9.19
C ALA A 51 8.22 -16.87 -7.76
N TYR A 52 7.35 -16.25 -6.94
CA TYR A 52 7.64 -15.90 -5.54
C TYR A 52 7.05 -16.90 -4.55
N ARG A 53 6.38 -17.95 -5.03
CA ARG A 53 5.83 -19.02 -4.20
C ARG A 53 6.95 -19.95 -3.71
N TRP A 54 7.21 -19.94 -2.40
CA TRP A 54 8.04 -20.96 -1.79
C TRP A 54 7.36 -22.33 -1.87
N ASN A 55 7.93 -23.25 -2.65
CA ASN A 55 7.48 -24.64 -2.73
C ASN A 55 8.40 -25.51 -1.90
N LYS A 56 7.83 -26.32 -1.00
CA LYS A 56 8.60 -27.29 -0.23
C LYS A 56 9.24 -28.29 -1.20
N PRO A 57 10.56 -28.49 -1.17
CA PRO A 57 11.20 -29.47 -2.05
C PRO A 57 10.65 -30.87 -1.78
N SER A 58 10.41 -31.62 -2.85
CA SER A 58 9.91 -33.00 -2.77
C SER A 58 10.86 -33.86 -1.94
N PRO A 59 10.36 -34.78 -1.09
CA PRO A 59 11.21 -35.71 -0.36
C PRO A 59 12.05 -36.50 -1.35
N ARG A 60 13.37 -36.52 -1.15
CA ARG A 60 14.26 -37.39 -1.94
C ARG A 60 13.88 -38.84 -1.60
N ARG A 61 13.33 -39.58 -2.57
CA ARG A 61 13.16 -41.02 -2.41
C ARG A 61 14.54 -41.64 -2.27
N ALA A 62 14.85 -42.18 -1.10
CA ALA A 62 15.99 -43.08 -0.95
C ALA A 62 15.74 -44.30 -1.84
N ARG A 63 16.70 -44.60 -2.71
CA ARG A 63 16.75 -45.87 -3.47
C ARG A 63 17.29 -46.97 -2.57
#